data_AF-A0AAE1WRD6-F1
#
_entry.id   AF-A0AAE1WRD6-F1
#
_cell.length_a   1.000
_cell.length_b   1.000
_cell.length_c   1.000
_cell.angle_alpha   90.00
_cell.angle_beta   90.00
_cell.angle_gamma   90.00
#
_symmetry.space_group_name_H-M   'P 1'
#
loop_
_entity.id
_entity.type
_entity.pdbx_description
1 polymer ?
#
loop_
_entity_poly.entity_id
_entity_poly.type
_entity_poly.pdbx_seq_one_letter_code
_entity_poly.pdbx_strand_id
1 'polypeptide(L)'
;MLGGRSRLLKQSRNKKCSVSSFVYVLILVLVALLLLLGKNGHKSSLMSDLVNEKWNGFDSLVGLDPTVEFRNGTDLIWQIPNSPKAVLFLAHGCNGRAVNFWDKSPNCPNCVGLPEERLIVLHALARKFAVLAVSSKGICWSLGEERWIVKDIIQWWITKQKVDKLPIFALGASSGGYFVSVLAAELPFRGIALMIAEGVYSHLDITKDYPPTLFVHMPKDETRNRRIEKYLIVMREKGIDVAEIKCTEFPLTSQFFANRIPGLDLNLSVKLFDVFQEKGFIDKNGYMRDDGRAIPWKTALEERNILLPEKSLINHIQEEMNLAFAYHEMTSLQSEQILDWFESHLN
;
A
#
# COMPACT_ATOMS: atom_id res chain seq x y z
N MET A 1 -16.27 53.92 66.78
CA MET A 1 -15.75 52.62 67.28
C MET A 1 -16.83 51.59 66.95
N LEU A 2 -16.69 50.76 65.91
CA LEU A 2 -15.79 49.60 65.70
C LEU A 2 -16.31 48.29 66.32
N GLY A 3 -16.51 47.26 65.47
CA GLY A 3 -16.86 45.88 65.83
C GLY A 3 -18.38 45.60 65.84
N GLY A 4 -18.90 44.51 65.25
CA GLY A 4 -18.27 43.41 64.52
C GLY A 4 -19.32 42.55 63.79
N ARG A 5 -18.91 41.78 62.76
CA ARG A 5 -19.80 41.13 61.79
C ARG A 5 -20.66 39.98 62.33
N SER A 6 -21.85 39.85 61.75
CA SER A 6 -22.74 38.69 61.82
C SER A 6 -22.16 37.41 61.23
N ARG A 7 -22.45 36.25 61.83
CA ARG A 7 -22.42 34.92 61.18
C ARG A 7 -23.66 34.11 61.55
N LEU A 8 -24.60 33.98 60.61
CA LEU A 8 -25.68 32.99 60.66
C LEU A 8 -25.23 31.72 59.92
N LEU A 9 -25.10 30.61 60.65
CA LEU A 9 -24.88 29.29 60.07
C LEU A 9 -26.19 28.79 59.45
N LYS A 10 -26.20 28.55 58.13
CA LYS A 10 -27.38 28.07 57.39
C LYS A 10 -27.28 26.56 57.21
N GLN A 11 -28.23 25.81 57.78
CA GLN A 11 -28.26 24.35 57.71
C GLN A 11 -28.35 23.83 56.26
N SER A 12 -27.62 22.74 55.99
CA SER A 12 -27.67 21.98 54.75
C SER A 12 -29.02 21.27 54.57
N ARG A 13 -29.58 21.34 53.36
CA ARG A 13 -30.64 20.42 52.89
C ARG A 13 -30.15 19.70 51.65
N ASN A 14 -29.86 18.40 51.81
CA ASN A 14 -29.58 17.49 50.68
C ASN A 14 -30.79 17.43 49.74
N LYS A 15 -30.66 18.00 48.54
CA LYS A 15 -31.55 17.66 47.42
C LYS A 15 -30.96 16.48 46.67
N LYS A 16 -31.61 15.31 46.73
CA LYS A 16 -31.32 14.21 45.81
C LYS A 16 -31.69 14.66 44.40
N CYS A 17 -30.74 14.71 43.48
CA CYS A 17 -31.02 14.89 42.06
C CYS A 17 -31.75 13.65 41.53
N SER A 18 -33.08 13.74 41.42
CA SER A 18 -33.86 12.81 40.61
C SER A 18 -33.49 13.04 39.14
N VAL A 19 -32.61 12.20 38.61
CA VAL A 19 -32.36 12.14 37.17
C VAL A 19 -33.66 11.67 36.53
N SER A 20 -34.28 12.54 35.74
CA SER A 20 -35.57 12.26 35.09
C SER A 20 -35.48 10.97 34.27
N SER A 21 -36.49 10.11 34.38
CA SER A 21 -36.59 8.85 33.62
C SER A 21 -36.41 9.04 32.11
N PHE A 22 -36.74 10.24 31.61
CA PHE A 22 -36.54 10.66 30.23
C PHE A 22 -35.07 10.60 29.79
N VAL A 23 -34.12 10.89 30.68
CA VAL A 23 -32.67 10.84 30.39
C VAL A 23 -32.20 9.40 30.21
N TYR A 24 -32.69 8.46 31.02
CA TYR A 24 -32.39 7.03 30.86
C TYR A 24 -32.96 6.47 29.56
N VAL A 25 -34.18 6.84 29.19
CA VAL A 25 -34.77 6.47 27.89
C VAL A 25 -33.95 7.04 26.73
N LEU A 26 -33.52 8.31 26.80
CA LEU A 26 -32.70 8.93 25.77
C LEU A 26 -31.33 8.24 25.60
N ILE A 27 -30.67 7.87 26.71
CA ILE A 27 -29.41 7.11 26.70
C ILE A 27 -29.63 5.72 26.09
N LEU A 28 -30.70 5.02 26.44
CA LEU A 28 -31.01 3.70 25.85
C LEU A 28 -31.30 3.79 24.35
N VAL A 29 -32.01 4.83 23.89
CA VAL A 29 -32.25 5.07 22.46
C VAL A 29 -30.96 5.41 21.72
N LEU A 30 -30.06 6.22 22.31
CA LEU A 30 -28.74 6.51 21.75
C LEU A 30 -27.85 5.26 21.67
N VAL A 31 -27.83 4.42 22.71
CA VAL A 31 -27.09 3.16 22.70
C VAL A 31 -27.68 2.18 21.68
N ALA A 32 -29.01 2.10 21.55
CA ALA A 32 -29.66 1.28 20.53
C ALA A 32 -29.34 1.79 19.11
N LEU A 33 -29.35 3.10 18.88
CA LEU A 33 -28.94 3.71 17.60
C LEU A 33 -27.47 3.43 17.29
N LEU A 34 -26.56 3.54 18.27
CA LEU A 34 -25.15 3.21 18.09
C LEU A 34 -24.93 1.72 17.81
N LEU A 35 -25.72 0.82 18.40
CA LEU A 35 -25.67 -0.63 18.12
C LEU A 35 -26.29 -1.01 16.77
N LEU A 36 -27.27 -0.24 16.28
CA LEU A 36 -27.90 -0.42 14.97
C LEU A 36 -27.04 0.16 13.84
N LEU A 37 -26.49 1.37 14.02
CA LEU A 37 -25.61 2.04 13.06
C LEU A 37 -24.19 1.44 13.06
N GLY A 38 -23.71 0.97 14.22
CA GLY A 38 -22.45 0.22 14.35
C GLY A 38 -22.49 -1.19 13.74
N LYS A 39 -23.66 -1.63 13.27
CA LYS A 39 -23.85 -2.92 12.56
C LYS A 39 -23.79 -2.82 11.04
N ASN A 40 -23.25 -1.73 10.49
CA ASN A 40 -22.92 -1.64 9.06
C ASN A 40 -21.77 -2.62 8.70
N GLY A 41 -22.14 -3.83 8.28
CA GLY A 41 -21.25 -4.92 7.85
C GLY A 41 -20.45 -4.67 6.57
N HIS A 42 -20.20 -3.41 6.18
CA HIS A 42 -19.55 -3.05 4.93
C HIS A 42 -18.08 -3.50 4.83
N LYS A 43 -17.37 -3.68 5.95
CA LYS A 43 -15.99 -4.19 5.92
C LYS A 43 -15.87 -5.65 5.48
N SER A 44 -16.90 -6.47 5.72
CA SER A 44 -16.84 -7.89 5.37
C SER A 44 -17.20 -8.17 3.93
N SER A 45 -18.12 -7.41 3.32
CA SER A 45 -18.39 -7.56 1.88
C SER A 45 -17.21 -7.02 1.07
N LEU A 46 -16.70 -5.81 1.36
CA LEU A 46 -15.67 -5.19 0.52
C LEU A 46 -14.42 -6.07 0.31
N MET A 47 -13.98 -6.79 1.35
CA MET A 47 -12.84 -7.74 1.24
C MET A 47 -13.24 -9.04 0.53
N SER A 48 -14.46 -9.55 0.73
CA SER A 48 -15.03 -10.69 0.00
C SER A 48 -15.17 -10.40 -1.50
N ASP A 49 -15.59 -9.18 -1.83
CA ASP A 49 -15.84 -8.72 -3.18
C ASP A 49 -14.51 -8.52 -3.92
N LEU A 50 -13.50 -7.90 -3.26
CA LEU A 50 -12.11 -7.85 -3.75
C LEU A 50 -11.52 -9.24 -4.06
N VAL A 51 -11.79 -10.25 -3.22
CA VAL A 51 -11.21 -11.61 -3.40
C VAL A 51 -11.86 -12.36 -4.57
N ASN A 52 -13.06 -11.99 -5.01
CA ASN A 52 -13.80 -12.65 -6.10
C ASN A 52 -13.64 -11.99 -7.47
N GLU A 53 -13.15 -10.75 -7.56
CA GLU A 53 -12.88 -10.14 -8.86
C GLU A 53 -11.64 -10.75 -9.55
N LYS A 54 -11.70 -10.83 -10.88
CA LYS A 54 -10.60 -11.30 -11.70
C LYS A 54 -9.64 -10.12 -11.90
N TRP A 55 -8.64 -10.00 -11.03
CA TRP A 55 -7.70 -8.86 -10.97
C TRP A 55 -6.98 -8.54 -12.29
N ASN A 56 -6.76 -9.53 -13.16
CA ASN A 56 -6.30 -9.33 -14.54
C ASN A 56 -7.38 -8.76 -15.49
N GLY A 57 -8.51 -8.23 -15.00
CA GLY A 57 -9.59 -7.66 -15.81
C GLY A 57 -9.16 -6.45 -16.66
N PHE A 58 -8.08 -5.79 -16.26
CA PHE A 58 -7.44 -4.70 -17.00
C PHE A 58 -6.86 -5.12 -18.35
N ASP A 59 -6.62 -6.41 -18.62
CA ASP A 59 -6.10 -6.90 -19.92
C ASP A 59 -6.96 -6.45 -21.12
N SER A 60 -8.25 -6.17 -20.88
CA SER A 60 -9.20 -5.65 -21.88
C SER A 60 -9.14 -4.13 -22.10
N LEU A 61 -8.49 -3.38 -21.21
CA LEU A 61 -8.42 -1.91 -21.17
C LEU A 61 -7.01 -1.37 -21.38
N VAL A 62 -5.99 -2.09 -20.90
CA VAL A 62 -4.56 -1.73 -20.95
C VAL A 62 -3.72 -3.01 -21.03
N GLY A 63 -2.89 -3.13 -22.06
CA GLY A 63 -1.81 -4.11 -22.10
C GLY A 63 -0.49 -3.51 -21.57
N LEU A 64 0.35 -4.34 -20.93
CA LEU A 64 1.70 -3.96 -20.53
C LEU A 64 2.64 -4.02 -21.74
N ASP A 65 3.09 -2.86 -22.20
CA ASP A 65 4.03 -2.70 -23.31
C ASP A 65 5.06 -1.61 -22.95
N PRO A 66 6.12 -1.97 -22.21
CA PRO A 66 7.10 -1.02 -21.72
C PRO A 66 8.12 -0.59 -22.77
N THR A 67 8.62 0.63 -22.63
CA THR A 67 9.93 1.02 -23.15
C THR A 67 10.99 0.80 -22.08
N VAL A 68 12.13 0.23 -22.46
CA VAL A 68 13.29 -0.03 -21.60
C VAL A 68 14.49 0.80 -22.08
N GLU A 69 15.19 1.47 -21.18
CA GLU A 69 16.45 2.17 -21.45
C GLU A 69 17.41 2.01 -20.28
N PHE A 70 18.72 2.05 -20.54
CA PHE A 70 19.75 2.02 -19.51
C PHE A 70 20.39 3.39 -19.41
N ARG A 71 20.36 4.02 -18.22
CA ARG A 71 20.83 5.39 -18.01
C ARG A 71 21.52 5.53 -16.65
N ASN A 72 22.63 6.27 -16.62
CA ASN A 72 23.42 6.55 -15.41
C ASN A 72 23.77 5.30 -14.58
N GLY A 73 23.94 4.15 -15.23
CA GLY A 73 24.30 2.89 -14.57
C GLY A 73 23.11 2.08 -14.02
N THR A 74 21.86 2.42 -14.36
CA THR A 74 20.68 1.68 -13.91
C THR A 74 19.60 1.53 -15.01
N ASP A 75 18.69 0.58 -14.80
CA ASP A 75 17.54 0.35 -15.67
C ASP A 75 16.46 1.40 -15.44
N LEU A 76 15.89 1.88 -16.54
CA LEU A 76 14.73 2.75 -16.61
C LEU A 76 13.65 2.04 -17.44
N ILE A 77 12.48 1.84 -16.86
CA ILE A 77 11.35 1.22 -17.56
C ILE A 77 10.11 2.10 -17.39
N TRP A 78 9.38 2.33 -18.48
CA TRP A 78 8.20 3.19 -18.45
C TRP A 78 7.17 2.82 -19.50
N GLN A 79 5.94 3.28 -19.26
CA GLN A 79 4.85 3.20 -20.22
C GLN A 79 3.96 4.45 -20.10
N ILE A 80 3.59 5.02 -21.25
CA ILE A 80 2.77 6.24 -21.32
C ILE A 80 1.43 5.85 -21.97
N PRO A 81 0.29 5.99 -21.26
CA PRO A 81 -1.02 5.75 -21.86
C PRO A 81 -1.42 6.92 -22.76
N ASN A 82 -2.34 6.68 -23.69
CA ASN A 82 -2.92 7.76 -24.50
C ASN A 82 -3.56 8.84 -23.61
N SER A 83 -3.24 10.11 -23.88
CA SER A 83 -3.68 11.29 -23.13
C SER A 83 -3.37 11.19 -21.62
N PRO A 84 -2.08 11.15 -21.22
CA PRO A 84 -1.70 11.05 -19.82
C PRO A 84 -2.07 12.34 -19.06
N LYS A 85 -2.59 12.19 -17.84
CA LYS A 85 -3.00 13.33 -16.97
C LYS A 85 -2.01 13.64 -15.85
N ALA A 86 -1.12 12.69 -15.55
CA ALA A 86 -0.15 12.76 -14.46
C ALA A 86 1.03 11.81 -14.76
N VAL A 87 2.14 11.98 -14.06
CA VAL A 87 3.27 11.04 -14.02
C VAL A 87 3.29 10.34 -12.66
N LEU A 88 3.55 9.04 -12.64
CA LEU A 88 3.79 8.26 -11.42
C LEU A 88 5.19 7.62 -11.47
N PHE A 89 6.06 8.04 -10.56
CA PHE A 89 7.35 7.40 -10.31
C PHE A 89 7.19 6.24 -9.31
N LEU A 90 7.77 5.07 -9.62
CA LEU A 90 7.72 3.87 -8.80
C LEU A 90 9.12 3.46 -8.30
N ALA A 91 9.25 3.29 -6.99
CA ALA A 91 10.47 2.82 -6.32
C ALA A 91 10.21 1.49 -5.58
N HIS A 92 10.85 0.42 -6.04
CA HIS A 92 10.66 -0.95 -5.53
C HIS A 92 11.15 -1.16 -4.08
N GLY A 93 10.70 -2.23 -3.43
CA GLY A 93 11.25 -2.73 -2.17
C GLY A 93 12.62 -3.40 -2.29
N CYS A 94 13.24 -3.79 -1.18
CA CYS A 94 14.51 -4.53 -1.23
C CYS A 94 14.36 -5.85 -2.00
N ASN A 95 15.36 -6.19 -2.82
CA ASN A 95 15.39 -7.30 -3.80
C ASN A 95 14.53 -7.09 -5.06
N GLY A 96 13.71 -6.04 -5.13
CA GLY A 96 13.03 -5.63 -6.35
C GLY A 96 13.96 -4.92 -7.36
N ARG A 97 13.41 -4.64 -8.54
CA ARG A 97 14.02 -3.93 -9.68
C ARG A 97 12.91 -3.30 -10.54
N ALA A 98 13.25 -2.40 -11.45
CA ALA A 98 12.30 -1.88 -12.44
C ALA A 98 11.63 -2.99 -13.28
N VAL A 99 12.35 -4.09 -13.57
CA VAL A 99 11.84 -5.26 -14.32
C VAL A 99 10.71 -6.03 -13.63
N ASN A 100 10.43 -5.79 -12.35
CA ASN A 100 9.31 -6.44 -11.66
C ASN A 100 7.94 -5.82 -12.01
N PHE A 101 7.92 -4.53 -12.40
CA PHE A 101 6.70 -3.76 -12.69
C PHE A 101 6.05 -4.03 -14.06
N TRP A 102 6.70 -4.79 -14.94
CA TRP A 102 6.13 -5.18 -16.23
C TRP A 102 6.29 -6.67 -16.48
N ASP A 103 5.39 -7.23 -17.27
CA ASP A 103 5.50 -8.61 -17.75
C ASP A 103 6.63 -8.77 -18.77
N LYS A 104 7.10 -10.01 -18.91
CA LYS A 104 7.98 -10.40 -20.00
C LYS A 104 7.30 -10.18 -21.35
N SER A 105 7.88 -9.33 -22.19
CA SER A 105 7.36 -9.01 -23.53
C SER A 105 8.50 -8.95 -24.57
N PRO A 106 8.20 -8.84 -25.88
CA PRO A 106 9.24 -8.59 -26.89
C PRO A 106 10.05 -7.31 -26.63
N ASN A 107 9.43 -6.28 -26.07
CA ASN A 107 10.06 -5.00 -25.74
C ASN A 107 10.78 -5.02 -24.38
N CYS A 108 10.45 -5.97 -23.50
CA CYS A 108 11.22 -6.24 -22.28
C CYS A 108 11.39 -7.77 -22.05
N PRO A 109 12.35 -8.44 -22.72
CA PRO A 109 12.53 -9.89 -22.62
C PRO A 109 13.06 -10.35 -21.25
N ASN A 110 13.60 -9.41 -20.46
CA ASN A 110 14.10 -9.63 -19.10
C ASN A 110 13.12 -9.17 -18.00
N CYS A 111 11.93 -8.68 -18.37
CA CYS A 111 10.89 -8.34 -17.42
C CYS A 111 10.33 -9.60 -16.73
N VAL A 112 9.87 -9.44 -15.49
CA VAL A 112 9.48 -10.53 -14.59
C VAL A 112 7.97 -10.53 -14.32
N GLY A 113 7.36 -9.37 -14.07
CA GLY A 113 5.92 -9.23 -13.82
C GLY A 113 5.49 -9.77 -12.46
N LEU A 114 6.13 -9.33 -11.36
CA LEU A 114 5.70 -9.70 -10.02
C LEU A 114 4.26 -9.19 -9.75
N PRO A 115 3.38 -10.00 -9.14
CA PRO A 115 1.96 -9.69 -8.94
C PRO A 115 1.66 -8.27 -8.45
N GLU A 116 2.27 -7.79 -7.38
CA GLU A 116 1.88 -6.48 -6.83
C GLU A 116 2.45 -5.33 -7.64
N GLU A 117 3.71 -5.41 -8.07
CA GLU A 117 4.29 -4.41 -8.95
C GLU A 117 3.54 -4.30 -10.30
N ARG A 118 3.24 -5.41 -10.99
CA ARG A 118 2.55 -5.36 -12.30
C ARG A 118 1.13 -4.80 -12.19
N LEU A 119 0.40 -5.15 -11.12
CA LEU A 119 -0.99 -4.72 -10.94
C LEU A 119 -1.05 -3.21 -10.62
N ILE A 120 -0.10 -2.68 -9.84
CA ILE A 120 0.04 -1.24 -9.61
C ILE A 120 0.22 -0.48 -10.93
N VAL A 121 1.05 -0.99 -11.86
CA VAL A 121 1.21 -0.38 -13.19
C VAL A 121 -0.09 -0.44 -14.00
N LEU A 122 -0.78 -1.58 -14.03
CA LEU A 122 -2.05 -1.72 -14.74
C LEU A 122 -3.12 -0.74 -14.23
N HIS A 123 -3.32 -0.65 -12.90
CA HIS A 123 -4.25 0.32 -12.30
C HIS A 123 -3.87 1.78 -12.65
N ALA A 124 -2.58 2.14 -12.56
CA ALA A 124 -2.11 3.49 -12.85
C ALA A 124 -2.29 3.87 -14.34
N LEU A 125 -1.92 2.99 -15.26
CA LEU A 125 -2.10 3.19 -16.70
C LEU A 125 -3.59 3.28 -17.09
N ALA A 126 -4.44 2.45 -16.49
CA ALA A 126 -5.89 2.49 -16.70
C ALA A 126 -6.47 3.86 -16.31
N ARG A 127 -5.99 4.43 -15.20
CA ARG A 127 -6.34 5.79 -14.73
C ARG A 127 -5.59 6.93 -15.44
N LYS A 128 -4.84 6.64 -16.50
CA LYS A 128 -4.10 7.60 -17.35
C LYS A 128 -2.91 8.29 -16.66
N PHE A 129 -2.26 7.62 -15.72
CA PHE A 129 -0.92 8.01 -15.27
C PHE A 129 0.12 7.45 -16.24
N ALA A 130 1.09 8.28 -16.64
CA ALA A 130 2.31 7.82 -17.28
C ALA A 130 3.23 7.25 -16.19
N VAL A 131 3.64 5.99 -16.31
CA VAL A 131 4.33 5.26 -15.24
C VAL A 131 5.81 5.12 -15.56
N LEU A 132 6.68 5.41 -14.58
CA LEU A 132 8.14 5.36 -14.67
C LEU A 132 8.71 4.60 -13.46
N ALA A 133 9.46 3.52 -13.67
CA ALA A 133 10.21 2.84 -12.61
C ALA A 133 11.72 2.90 -12.89
N VAL A 134 12.50 2.96 -11.81
CA VAL A 134 13.97 2.93 -11.84
C VAL A 134 14.44 1.76 -10.96
N SER A 135 15.45 1.02 -11.42
CA SER A 135 16.14 0.05 -10.57
C SER A 135 17.06 0.78 -9.57
N SER A 136 17.10 0.34 -8.32
CA SER A 136 18.16 0.75 -7.39
C SER A 136 19.50 0.18 -7.84
N LYS A 137 20.61 0.83 -7.46
CA LYS A 137 21.99 0.42 -7.73
C LYS A 137 22.33 -0.93 -7.09
N GLY A 138 21.71 -1.25 -5.96
CA GLY A 138 21.98 -2.45 -5.16
C GLY A 138 20.77 -3.37 -5.02
N ILE A 139 20.67 -3.99 -3.84
CA ILE A 139 19.49 -4.76 -3.42
C ILE A 139 18.40 -3.82 -2.88
N CYS A 140 18.81 -2.75 -2.20
CA CYS A 140 17.94 -1.73 -1.62
C CYS A 140 18.43 -0.35 -2.07
N TRP A 141 17.54 0.64 -2.03
CA TRP A 141 17.87 2.03 -2.27
C TRP A 141 18.82 2.62 -1.23
N SER A 142 19.77 3.42 -1.69
CA SER A 142 20.65 4.28 -0.90
C SER A 142 20.10 5.71 -0.85
N LEU A 143 20.17 6.34 0.33
CA LEU A 143 19.80 7.74 0.52
C LEU A 143 20.97 8.71 0.19
N GLY A 144 22.10 8.17 -0.30
CA GLY A 144 23.30 8.93 -0.67
C GLY A 144 23.23 9.51 -2.08
N GLU A 145 24.27 9.28 -2.90
CA GLU A 145 24.38 9.83 -4.26
C GLU A 145 23.26 9.38 -5.22
N GLU A 146 22.65 8.24 -4.95
CA GLU A 146 21.59 7.66 -5.77
C GLU A 146 20.35 8.56 -5.91
N ARG A 147 20.03 9.39 -4.90
CA ARG A 147 18.92 10.36 -4.98
C ARG A 147 19.13 11.37 -6.11
N TRP A 148 20.36 11.84 -6.32
CA TRP A 148 20.70 12.78 -7.38
C TRP A 148 20.62 12.10 -8.76
N ILE A 149 21.15 10.88 -8.86
CA ILE A 149 21.09 10.09 -10.11
C ILE A 149 19.64 9.87 -10.57
N VAL A 150 18.75 9.51 -9.64
CA VAL A 150 17.34 9.25 -9.95
C VAL A 150 16.59 10.55 -10.22
N LYS A 151 16.87 11.62 -9.47
CA LYS A 151 16.34 12.96 -9.74
C LYS A 151 16.66 13.42 -11.16
N ASP A 152 17.90 13.29 -11.58
CA ASP A 152 18.35 13.64 -12.94
C ASP A 152 17.66 12.76 -13.99
N ILE A 153 17.50 11.46 -13.73
CA ILE A 153 16.76 10.54 -14.60
C ILE A 153 15.30 10.97 -14.78
N ILE A 154 14.59 11.28 -13.68
CA ILE A 154 13.18 11.71 -13.71
C ILE A 154 13.05 13.03 -14.49
N GLN A 155 13.86 14.04 -14.20
CA GLN A 155 13.80 15.35 -14.87
C GLN A 155 14.13 15.25 -16.37
N TRP A 156 15.14 14.46 -16.72
CA TRP A 156 15.49 14.17 -18.10
C TRP A 156 14.37 13.42 -18.83
N TRP A 157 13.75 12.41 -18.20
CA TRP A 157 12.68 11.63 -18.81
C TRP A 157 11.44 12.49 -19.06
N ILE A 158 11.03 13.30 -18.08
CA ILE A 158 9.91 14.24 -18.19
C ILE A 158 10.12 15.18 -19.40
N THR A 159 11.33 15.70 -19.55
CA THR A 159 11.70 16.59 -20.67
C THR A 159 11.71 15.83 -22.01
N LYS A 160 12.31 14.64 -22.07
CA LYS A 160 12.40 13.79 -23.27
C LYS A 160 11.01 13.40 -23.80
N GLN A 161 10.09 13.07 -22.89
CA GLN A 161 8.73 12.64 -23.22
C GLN A 161 7.72 13.80 -23.34
N LYS A 162 8.15 15.05 -23.12
CA LYS A 162 7.33 16.27 -23.20
C LYS A 162 6.09 16.23 -22.28
N VAL A 163 6.29 15.72 -21.07
CA VAL A 163 5.28 15.64 -19.99
C VAL A 163 5.57 16.65 -18.87
N ASP A 164 6.36 17.68 -19.16
CA ASP A 164 6.79 18.77 -18.26
C ASP A 164 5.65 19.56 -17.61
N LYS A 165 4.45 19.51 -18.18
CA LYS A 165 3.24 20.18 -17.67
C LYS A 165 2.37 19.29 -16.79
N LEU A 166 2.70 18.00 -16.66
CA LEU A 166 1.89 17.06 -15.88
C LEU A 166 2.31 17.07 -14.41
N PRO A 167 1.36 16.95 -13.47
CA PRO A 167 1.67 16.73 -12.06
C PRO A 167 2.39 15.39 -11.89
N ILE A 168 3.43 15.39 -11.04
CA ILE A 168 4.28 14.22 -10.77
C ILE A 168 3.92 13.67 -9.39
N PHE A 169 3.71 12.37 -9.28
CA PHE A 169 3.50 11.64 -8.03
C PHE A 169 4.59 10.58 -7.86
N ALA A 170 4.79 10.11 -6.64
CA ALA A 170 5.72 9.01 -6.37
C ALA A 170 5.13 7.98 -5.42
N LEU A 171 5.39 6.70 -5.68
CA LEU A 171 5.07 5.58 -4.80
C LEU A 171 6.34 4.79 -4.54
N GLY A 172 6.65 4.55 -3.27
CA GLY A 172 7.81 3.77 -2.87
C GLY A 172 7.47 2.72 -1.82
N ALA A 173 7.97 1.50 -2.00
CA ALA A 173 7.79 0.40 -1.03
C ALA A 173 9.06 0.11 -0.23
N SER A 174 8.93 -0.06 1.09
CA SER A 174 10.03 -0.39 2.02
C SER A 174 11.25 0.54 1.84
N SER A 175 12.39 0.06 1.34
CA SER A 175 13.55 0.91 1.01
C SER A 175 13.24 1.98 -0.04
N GLY A 176 12.40 1.68 -1.03
CA GLY A 176 11.87 2.65 -1.99
C GLY A 176 10.97 3.70 -1.34
N GLY A 177 10.24 3.34 -0.28
CA GLY A 177 9.43 4.29 0.49
C GLY A 177 10.29 5.27 1.28
N TYR A 178 11.34 4.79 1.94
CA TYR A 178 12.35 5.67 2.53
C TYR A 178 13.01 6.59 1.49
N PHE A 179 13.38 6.04 0.34
CA PHE A 179 14.00 6.78 -0.75
C PHE A 179 13.10 7.89 -1.32
N VAL A 180 11.83 7.56 -1.62
CA VAL A 180 10.81 8.54 -2.06
C VAL A 180 10.62 9.64 -1.01
N SER A 181 10.66 9.31 0.29
CA SER A 181 10.52 10.34 1.34
C SER A 181 11.67 11.37 1.36
N VAL A 182 12.89 10.98 0.97
CA VAL A 182 14.02 11.93 0.79
C VAL A 182 13.87 12.68 -0.52
N LEU A 183 13.61 11.97 -1.63
CA LEU A 183 13.50 12.55 -2.96
C LEU A 183 12.39 13.62 -3.04
N ALA A 184 11.32 13.45 -2.26
CA ALA A 184 10.23 14.40 -2.09
C ALA A 184 10.60 15.74 -1.43
N ALA A 185 11.76 15.84 -0.77
CA ALA A 185 12.32 17.12 -0.32
C ALA A 185 13.12 17.85 -1.44
N GLU A 186 13.38 17.17 -2.56
CA GLU A 186 14.25 17.65 -3.65
C GLU A 186 13.55 17.77 -5.00
N LEU A 187 12.40 17.09 -5.18
CA LEU A 187 11.53 17.13 -6.34
C LEU A 187 10.11 17.52 -5.90
N PRO A 188 9.44 18.45 -6.62
CA PRO A 188 8.10 18.92 -6.28
C PRO A 188 7.04 17.90 -6.74
N PHE A 189 6.95 16.77 -6.05
CA PHE A 189 5.82 15.86 -6.20
C PHE A 189 4.53 16.53 -5.71
N ARG A 190 3.39 16.18 -6.30
CA ARG A 190 2.06 16.69 -5.93
C ARG A 190 1.40 15.83 -4.85
N GLY A 191 1.89 14.62 -4.67
CA GLY A 191 1.62 13.73 -3.54
C GLY A 191 2.54 12.52 -3.61
N ILE A 192 2.76 11.86 -2.48
CA ILE A 192 3.54 10.63 -2.38
C ILE A 192 2.78 9.54 -1.62
N ALA A 193 3.03 8.27 -1.97
CA ALA A 193 2.54 7.10 -1.25
C ALA A 193 3.72 6.26 -0.75
N LEU A 194 3.79 6.02 0.56
CA LEU A 194 4.83 5.23 1.20
C LEU A 194 4.25 3.88 1.63
N MET A 195 4.53 2.85 0.85
CA MET A 195 4.18 1.47 1.17
C MET A 195 5.17 0.87 2.15
N ILE A 196 4.68 0.26 3.23
CA ILE A 196 5.45 -0.47 4.26
C ILE A 196 6.72 0.30 4.69
N ALA A 197 6.64 1.63 4.76
CA ALA A 197 7.70 2.54 5.11
C ALA A 197 7.13 3.77 5.84
N GLU A 198 7.83 4.23 6.87
CA GLU A 198 7.48 5.39 7.69
C GLU A 198 8.21 6.67 7.25
N GLY A 199 8.99 6.63 6.18
CA GLY A 199 9.86 7.72 5.73
C GLY A 199 11.04 8.01 6.69
N VAL A 200 11.86 9.00 6.35
CA VAL A 200 13.03 9.41 7.17
C VAL A 200 12.90 10.80 7.78
N TYR A 201 11.68 11.21 8.11
CA TYR A 201 11.33 12.56 8.58
C TYR A 201 12.09 13.05 9.82
N SER A 202 12.68 12.17 10.62
CA SER A 202 13.60 12.54 11.72
C SER A 202 14.91 13.18 11.24
N HIS A 203 15.21 13.12 9.94
CA HIS A 203 16.43 13.63 9.32
C HIS A 203 16.14 14.66 8.20
N LEU A 204 14.88 15.06 8.05
CA LEU A 204 14.42 16.02 7.03
C LEU A 204 13.78 17.24 7.71
N ASP A 205 14.13 18.44 7.27
CA ASP A 205 13.42 19.65 7.68
C ASP A 205 12.13 19.80 6.86
N ILE A 206 11.11 19.01 7.21
CA ILE A 206 9.81 19.07 6.54
C ILE A 206 9.01 20.30 6.97
N THR A 207 8.58 21.11 6.01
CA THR A 207 7.65 22.23 6.20
C THR A 207 6.26 21.85 5.68
N LYS A 208 5.28 22.77 5.80
CA LYS A 208 3.96 22.66 5.15
C LYS A 208 4.02 22.49 3.62
N ASP A 209 5.17 22.77 3.00
CA ASP A 209 5.38 22.73 1.55
C ASP A 209 5.90 21.35 1.09
N TYR A 210 6.17 20.45 2.04
CA TYR A 210 6.43 19.03 1.76
C TYR A 210 5.16 18.34 1.23
N PRO A 211 5.25 17.43 0.25
CA PRO A 211 4.07 16.91 -0.43
C PRO A 211 3.09 16.13 0.47
N PRO A 212 1.78 16.18 0.14
CA PRO A 212 0.76 15.32 0.73
C PRO A 212 1.19 13.85 0.72
N THR A 213 1.12 13.20 1.89
CA THR A 213 1.69 11.86 2.09
C THR A 213 0.62 10.84 2.49
N LEU A 214 0.54 9.75 1.75
CA LEU A 214 -0.28 8.59 2.07
C LEU A 214 0.62 7.46 2.61
N PHE A 215 0.41 7.04 3.85
CA PHE A 215 1.04 5.83 4.38
C PHE A 215 0.18 4.60 4.06
N VAL A 216 0.76 3.60 3.41
CA VAL A 216 0.07 2.33 3.09
C VAL A 216 0.82 1.22 3.82
N HIS A 217 0.22 0.64 4.86
CA HIS A 217 0.99 -0.25 5.75
C HIS A 217 0.16 -1.38 6.34
N MET A 218 0.88 -2.40 6.79
CA MET A 218 0.32 -3.62 7.36
C MET A 218 0.48 -3.57 8.89
N PRO A 219 -0.62 -3.46 9.67
CA PRO A 219 -0.52 -3.26 11.13
C PRO A 219 0.19 -4.37 11.92
N LYS A 220 0.37 -5.58 11.36
CA LYS A 220 1.18 -6.64 11.98
C LYS A 220 2.67 -6.27 12.06
N ASP A 221 3.17 -5.40 11.18
CA ASP A 221 4.48 -4.76 11.37
C ASP A 221 4.32 -3.67 12.45
N GLU A 222 4.31 -4.10 13.71
CA GLU A 222 4.11 -3.20 14.85
C GLU A 222 5.15 -2.08 14.92
N THR A 223 6.39 -2.36 14.49
CA THR A 223 7.47 -1.36 14.47
C THR A 223 7.17 -0.27 13.46
N ARG A 224 6.67 -0.63 12.28
CA ARG A 224 6.21 0.28 11.25
C ARG A 224 4.97 1.06 11.67
N ASN A 225 3.94 0.35 12.15
CA ASN A 225 2.67 0.95 12.59
C ASN A 225 2.89 2.06 13.63
N ARG A 226 3.65 1.79 14.70
CA ARG A 226 3.92 2.78 15.77
C ARG A 226 4.70 4.01 15.27
N ARG A 227 5.56 3.86 14.27
CA ARG A 227 6.30 4.99 13.67
C ARG A 227 5.42 5.81 12.74
N ILE A 228 4.55 5.17 11.96
CA ILE A 228 3.57 5.85 11.11
C ILE A 228 2.57 6.63 11.97
N GLU A 229 2.04 6.04 13.05
CA GLU A 229 1.17 6.74 14.01
C GLU A 229 1.80 8.04 14.56
N LYS A 230 3.11 8.02 14.85
CA LYS A 230 3.85 9.22 15.24
C LYS A 230 3.94 10.25 14.10
N TYR A 231 4.27 9.83 12.87
CA TYR A 231 4.44 10.77 11.76
C TYR A 231 3.11 11.34 11.24
N LEU A 232 2.00 10.60 11.33
CA LEU A 232 0.65 11.13 11.11
C LEU A 232 0.35 12.36 11.99
N ILE A 233 0.83 12.37 13.23
CA ILE A 233 0.68 13.53 14.14
C ILE A 233 1.62 14.66 13.70
N VAL A 234 2.92 14.37 13.59
CA VAL A 234 3.96 15.38 13.27
C VAL A 234 3.70 16.09 11.94
N MET A 235 3.20 15.38 10.91
CA MET A 235 2.93 15.96 9.60
C MET A 235 1.67 16.86 9.63
N ARG A 236 0.61 16.47 10.36
CA ARG A 236 -0.58 17.32 10.58
C ARG A 236 -0.25 18.59 11.36
N GLU A 237 0.57 18.48 12.41
CA GLU A 237 1.03 19.65 13.18
C GLU A 237 1.85 20.63 12.32
N LYS A 238 2.54 20.13 11.29
CA LYS A 238 3.26 20.94 10.29
C LYS A 238 2.37 21.45 9.15
N GLY A 239 1.08 21.12 9.13
CA GLY A 239 0.13 21.55 8.09
C GLY A 239 0.24 20.79 6.77
N ILE A 240 0.88 19.60 6.76
CA ILE A 240 0.96 18.72 5.59
C ILE A 240 -0.28 17.81 5.59
N ASP A 241 -0.95 17.66 4.45
CA ASP A 241 -2.04 16.70 4.34
C ASP A 241 -1.50 15.25 4.37
N VAL A 242 -2.11 14.41 5.20
CA VAL A 242 -1.57 13.09 5.51
C VAL A 242 -2.64 12.10 5.98
N ALA A 243 -2.65 10.95 5.33
CA ALA A 243 -3.59 9.86 5.56
C ALA A 243 -2.89 8.51 5.74
N GLU A 244 -3.62 7.51 6.21
CA GLU A 244 -3.15 6.12 6.25
C GLU A 244 -4.19 5.15 5.64
N ILE A 245 -3.66 4.10 5.03
CA ILE A 245 -4.38 2.89 4.62
C ILE A 245 -3.76 1.73 5.41
N LYS A 246 -4.63 0.96 6.07
CA LYS A 246 -4.26 -0.20 6.89
C LYS A 246 -4.64 -1.49 6.17
N CYS A 247 -3.64 -2.15 5.61
CA CYS A 247 -3.72 -3.42 4.88
C CYS A 247 -3.76 -4.57 5.90
N THR A 248 -4.90 -5.24 6.04
CA THR A 248 -5.06 -6.38 6.97
C THR A 248 -4.97 -7.71 6.26
N GLU A 249 -4.71 -8.78 7.03
CA GLU A 249 -4.73 -10.15 6.52
C GLU A 249 -6.09 -10.52 5.90
N PHE A 250 -6.05 -11.40 4.90
CA PHE A 250 -7.24 -11.89 4.20
C PHE A 250 -7.07 -13.37 3.87
N PRO A 251 -8.18 -14.12 3.67
CA PRO A 251 -8.08 -15.54 3.37
C PRO A 251 -7.67 -15.77 1.91
N LEU A 252 -6.75 -16.70 1.69
CA LEU A 252 -6.53 -17.29 0.38
C LEU A 252 -7.77 -18.09 -0.03
N THR A 253 -8.00 -18.17 -1.35
CA THR A 253 -9.00 -19.06 -1.97
C THR A 253 -8.32 -19.97 -2.98
N SER A 254 -8.97 -21.06 -3.37
CA SER A 254 -8.43 -22.00 -4.36
C SER A 254 -8.19 -21.37 -5.75
N GLN A 255 -8.78 -20.21 -6.03
CA GLN A 255 -8.66 -19.44 -7.27
C GLN A 255 -7.60 -18.33 -7.17
N PHE A 256 -7.17 -17.97 -5.95
CA PHE A 256 -6.46 -16.72 -5.67
C PHE A 256 -5.20 -16.55 -6.52
N PHE A 257 -4.32 -17.55 -6.53
CA PHE A 257 -3.08 -17.51 -7.31
C PHE A 257 -3.35 -17.44 -8.83
N ALA A 258 -4.32 -18.20 -9.35
CA ALA A 258 -4.66 -18.15 -10.78
C ALA A 258 -5.32 -16.83 -11.22
N ASN A 259 -5.96 -16.11 -10.30
CA ASN A 259 -6.55 -14.80 -10.57
C ASN A 259 -5.51 -13.66 -10.65
N ARG A 260 -4.32 -13.85 -10.06
CA ARG A 260 -3.33 -12.78 -9.80
C ARG A 260 -1.96 -13.03 -10.43
N ILE A 261 -1.53 -14.28 -10.53
CA ILE A 261 -0.22 -14.67 -11.06
C ILE A 261 -0.35 -15.07 -12.54
N PRO A 262 0.22 -14.31 -13.49
CA PRO A 262 0.26 -14.72 -14.91
C PRO A 262 0.97 -16.07 -15.08
N GLY A 263 0.45 -16.92 -15.96
CA GLY A 263 1.02 -18.24 -16.24
C GLY A 263 0.71 -19.33 -15.20
N LEU A 264 -0.01 -19.02 -14.11
CA LEU A 264 -0.45 -20.00 -13.13
C LEU A 264 -1.93 -20.36 -13.39
N ASP A 265 -2.19 -21.62 -13.77
CA ASP A 265 -3.55 -22.07 -14.09
C ASP A 265 -4.40 -22.43 -12.85
N LEU A 266 -5.72 -22.50 -13.03
CA LEU A 266 -6.66 -22.81 -11.94
C LEU A 266 -6.40 -24.19 -11.29
N ASN A 267 -5.97 -25.18 -12.06
CA ASN A 267 -5.70 -26.53 -11.55
C ASN A 267 -4.44 -26.56 -10.68
N LEU A 268 -3.41 -25.78 -11.02
CA LEU A 268 -2.25 -25.55 -10.15
C LEU A 268 -2.64 -24.74 -8.92
N SER A 269 -3.42 -23.67 -9.06
CA SER A 269 -3.92 -22.85 -7.94
C SER A 269 -4.69 -23.67 -6.89
N VAL A 270 -5.60 -24.55 -7.35
CA VAL A 270 -6.34 -25.48 -6.47
C VAL A 270 -5.37 -26.43 -5.74
N LYS A 271 -4.43 -27.06 -6.46
CA LYS A 271 -3.43 -27.96 -5.85
C LYS A 271 -2.54 -27.28 -4.82
N LEU A 272 -2.13 -26.04 -5.07
CA LEU A 272 -1.36 -25.24 -4.11
C LEU A 272 -2.18 -24.99 -2.84
N PHE A 273 -3.44 -24.54 -3.00
CA PHE A 273 -4.36 -24.31 -1.89
C PHE A 273 -4.59 -25.58 -1.05
N ASP A 274 -4.88 -26.71 -1.69
CA ASP A 274 -5.11 -27.99 -1.02
C ASP A 274 -3.88 -28.44 -0.20
N VAL A 275 -2.68 -28.35 -0.78
CA VAL A 275 -1.43 -28.69 -0.07
C VAL A 275 -1.12 -27.71 1.05
N PHE A 276 -1.39 -26.41 0.88
CA PHE A 276 -1.19 -25.43 1.94
C PHE A 276 -2.15 -25.63 3.11
N GLN A 277 -3.38 -26.08 2.85
CA GLN A 277 -4.32 -26.45 3.90
C GLN A 277 -3.95 -27.78 4.57
N GLU A 278 -3.57 -28.80 3.79
CA GLU A 278 -3.13 -30.11 4.30
C GLU A 278 -1.93 -29.98 5.24
N LYS A 279 -0.95 -29.16 4.86
CA LYS A 279 0.25 -28.87 5.67
C LYS A 279 -0.01 -27.89 6.81
N GLY A 280 -1.21 -27.31 6.88
CA GLY A 280 -1.60 -26.34 7.90
C GLY A 280 -0.92 -24.97 7.77
N PHE A 281 -0.33 -24.64 6.62
CA PHE A 281 0.22 -23.31 6.33
C PHE A 281 -0.87 -22.25 6.29
N ILE A 282 -2.05 -22.62 5.77
CA ILE A 282 -3.30 -21.89 5.95
C ILE A 282 -4.22 -22.60 6.94
N ASP A 283 -5.12 -21.85 7.56
CA ASP A 283 -6.17 -22.39 8.41
C ASP A 283 -7.39 -22.90 7.61
N LYS A 284 -8.40 -23.41 8.32
CA LYS A 284 -9.64 -23.92 7.73
C LYS A 284 -10.48 -22.85 7.01
N ASN A 285 -10.19 -21.57 7.24
CA ASN A 285 -10.87 -20.43 6.64
C ASN A 285 -10.03 -19.78 5.53
N GLY A 286 -8.82 -20.31 5.24
CA GLY A 286 -7.90 -19.81 4.22
C GLY A 286 -6.85 -18.80 4.70
N TYR A 287 -6.82 -18.43 5.99
CA TYR A 287 -5.86 -17.44 6.49
C TYR A 287 -4.46 -18.04 6.67
N MET A 288 -3.44 -17.31 6.23
CA MET A 288 -2.03 -17.64 6.47
C MET A 288 -1.73 -17.67 7.98
N ARG A 289 -1.13 -18.75 8.46
CA ARG A 289 -0.77 -18.89 9.88
C ARG A 289 0.52 -18.18 10.27
N ASP A 290 1.43 -18.01 9.31
CA ASP A 290 2.76 -17.47 9.48
C ASP A 290 3.23 -16.85 8.15
N ASP A 291 4.38 -16.16 8.18
CA ASP A 291 4.97 -15.48 7.02
C ASP A 291 5.33 -16.47 5.90
N GLY A 292 4.91 -16.19 4.66
CA GLY A 292 5.17 -17.02 3.48
C GLY A 292 6.66 -17.22 3.18
N ARG A 293 7.54 -16.34 3.67
CA ARG A 293 9.01 -16.45 3.62
C ARG A 293 9.57 -17.42 4.67
N ALA A 294 8.88 -17.60 5.80
CA ALA A 294 9.35 -18.40 6.93
C ALA A 294 8.97 -19.89 6.82
N ILE A 295 7.88 -20.22 6.12
CA ILE A 295 7.35 -21.58 6.06
C ILE A 295 7.96 -22.43 4.91
N PRO A 296 8.13 -23.76 5.10
CA PRO A 296 8.78 -24.65 4.14
C PRO A 296 7.85 -25.11 3.00
N TRP A 297 7.07 -24.19 2.42
CA TRP A 297 6.04 -24.52 1.43
C TRP A 297 6.62 -25.13 0.14
N LYS A 298 7.84 -24.75 -0.25
CA LYS A 298 8.58 -25.32 -1.39
C LYS A 298 8.82 -26.83 -1.22
N THR A 299 9.25 -27.26 -0.03
CA THR A 299 9.44 -28.68 0.30
C THR A 299 8.12 -29.45 0.27
N ALA A 300 7.00 -28.83 0.68
CA ALA A 300 5.69 -29.46 0.56
C ALA A 300 5.25 -29.71 -0.90
N LEU A 301 5.66 -28.85 -1.85
CA LEU A 301 5.42 -29.09 -3.27
C LEU A 301 6.26 -30.26 -3.79
N GLU A 302 7.53 -30.34 -3.39
CA GLU A 302 8.43 -31.45 -3.71
C GLU A 302 7.87 -32.79 -3.20
N GLU A 303 7.47 -32.86 -1.93
CA GLU A 303 6.82 -34.04 -1.30
C GLU A 303 5.49 -34.45 -1.96
N ARG A 304 4.85 -33.54 -2.68
CA ARG A 304 3.58 -33.77 -3.40
C ARG A 304 3.78 -33.93 -4.92
N ASN A 305 5.02 -33.90 -5.39
CA ASN A 305 5.39 -33.90 -6.82
C ASN A 305 4.66 -32.81 -7.63
N ILE A 306 4.38 -31.65 -7.01
CA ILE A 306 3.80 -30.49 -7.69
C ILE A 306 4.92 -29.74 -8.41
N LEU A 307 4.93 -29.86 -9.73
CA LEU A 307 5.86 -29.15 -10.61
C LEU A 307 5.27 -27.80 -11.01
N LEU A 308 6.02 -26.72 -10.78
CA LEU A 308 5.72 -25.40 -11.34
C LEU A 308 6.20 -25.36 -12.80
N PRO A 309 5.40 -24.80 -13.75
CA PRO A 309 5.80 -24.72 -15.16
C PRO A 309 7.03 -23.83 -15.37
N GLU A 310 7.22 -22.81 -14.52
CA GLU A 310 8.41 -21.97 -14.50
C GLU A 310 8.92 -21.76 -13.06
N LYS A 311 10.25 -21.61 -12.91
CA LYS A 311 10.89 -21.30 -11.62
C LYS A 311 10.60 -19.86 -11.14
N SER A 312 10.27 -18.95 -12.05
CA SER A 312 9.86 -17.56 -11.80
C SER A 312 8.70 -17.49 -10.80
N LEU A 313 7.71 -18.39 -10.96
CA LEU A 313 6.50 -18.48 -10.15
C LEU A 313 6.78 -18.70 -8.66
N ILE A 314 7.96 -19.18 -8.27
CA ILE A 314 8.32 -19.35 -6.84
C ILE A 314 8.22 -18.01 -6.10
N ASN A 315 8.73 -16.93 -6.70
CA ASN A 315 8.70 -15.61 -6.08
C ASN A 315 7.29 -15.02 -6.09
N HIS A 316 6.52 -15.25 -7.15
CA HIS A 316 5.15 -14.75 -7.32
C HIS A 316 4.22 -15.37 -6.26
N ILE A 317 4.32 -16.70 -6.05
CA ILE A 317 3.56 -17.41 -5.02
C ILE A 317 3.98 -16.93 -3.63
N GLN A 318 5.28 -16.75 -3.38
CA GLN A 318 5.77 -16.32 -2.06
C GLN A 318 5.30 -14.91 -1.69
N GLU A 319 5.35 -13.96 -2.63
CA GLU A 319 4.86 -12.59 -2.46
C GLU A 319 3.36 -12.59 -2.10
N GLU A 320 2.54 -13.28 -2.91
CA GLU A 320 1.09 -13.38 -2.71
C GLU A 320 0.72 -14.06 -1.37
N MET A 321 1.57 -14.96 -0.86
CA MET A 321 1.43 -15.53 0.49
C MET A 321 1.81 -14.55 1.60
N ASN A 322 2.86 -13.74 1.43
CA ASN A 322 3.24 -12.69 2.40
C ASN A 322 2.18 -11.58 2.46
N LEU A 323 1.64 -11.22 1.30
CA LEU A 323 0.54 -10.29 1.12
C LEU A 323 -0.70 -10.74 1.90
N ALA A 324 -1.12 -12.00 1.74
CA ALA A 324 -2.25 -12.57 2.48
C ALA A 324 -2.01 -12.66 3.99
N PHE A 325 -0.76 -12.93 4.41
CA PHE A 325 -0.36 -12.83 5.81
C PHE A 325 -0.34 -11.38 6.33
N ALA A 326 -0.27 -10.38 5.45
CA ALA A 326 -0.20 -8.95 5.74
C ALA A 326 0.91 -8.60 6.75
N TYR A 327 2.17 -8.92 6.40
CA TYR A 327 3.35 -8.46 7.12
C TYR A 327 4.46 -8.01 6.16
N HIS A 328 4.74 -6.71 6.15
CA HIS A 328 5.84 -6.09 5.40
C HIS A 328 5.96 -6.60 3.95
N GLU A 329 4.88 -6.47 3.18
CA GLU A 329 4.85 -6.75 1.74
C GLU A 329 4.27 -5.56 0.94
N MET A 330 4.73 -5.38 -0.30
CA MET A 330 4.15 -4.41 -1.23
C MET A 330 2.69 -4.79 -1.53
N THR A 331 1.83 -3.85 -1.98
CA THR A 331 0.48 -4.27 -2.39
C THR A 331 -0.21 -3.45 -3.47
N SER A 332 -0.85 -4.17 -4.40
CA SER A 332 -1.76 -3.64 -5.41
C SER A 332 -3.21 -3.53 -4.93
N LEU A 333 -3.59 -4.23 -3.85
CA LEU A 333 -4.98 -4.34 -3.38
C LEU A 333 -5.64 -3.02 -3.00
N GLN A 334 -4.85 -1.97 -2.74
CA GLN A 334 -5.34 -0.62 -2.44
C GLN A 334 -4.95 0.42 -3.51
N SER A 335 -4.57 -0.05 -4.72
CA SER A 335 -4.21 0.84 -5.85
C SER A 335 -5.30 1.84 -6.19
N GLU A 336 -6.58 1.48 -6.09
CA GLU A 336 -7.69 2.42 -6.31
C GLU A 336 -7.65 3.58 -5.31
N GLN A 337 -7.53 3.27 -4.02
CA GLN A 337 -7.50 4.26 -2.94
C GLN A 337 -6.25 5.16 -3.02
N ILE A 338 -5.11 4.61 -3.46
CA ILE A 338 -3.86 5.35 -3.66
C ILE A 338 -3.98 6.30 -4.85
N LEU A 339 -4.58 5.84 -5.95
CA LEU A 339 -4.78 6.66 -7.14
C LEU A 339 -5.90 7.69 -6.94
N ASP A 340 -6.92 7.41 -6.12
CA ASP A 340 -7.89 8.41 -5.64
C ASP A 340 -7.19 9.52 -4.86
N TRP A 341 -6.29 9.16 -3.94
CA TRP A 341 -5.48 10.12 -3.19
C TRP A 341 -4.58 10.97 -4.10
N PHE A 342 -3.96 10.40 -5.14
CA PHE A 342 -3.22 11.20 -6.10
C PHE A 342 -4.15 12.10 -6.94
N GLU A 343 -5.32 11.61 -7.32
CA GLU A 343 -6.28 12.38 -8.12
C GLU A 343 -6.92 13.55 -7.37
N SER A 344 -7.12 13.44 -6.05
CA SER A 344 -7.55 14.57 -5.21
C SER A 344 -6.50 15.69 -5.11
N HIS A 345 -5.26 15.44 -5.55
CA HIS A 345 -4.12 16.36 -5.48
C HIS A 345 -3.61 16.82 -6.86
N LEU A 346 -4.38 16.64 -7.94
CA LEU A 346 -4.01 17.10 -9.29
C LEU A 346 -4.00 18.63 -9.42
N ASN A 347 -4.96 19.32 -8.76
CA ASN A 347 -5.28 20.74 -8.96
C ASN A 347 -4.58 21.71 -7.99
#